data_AF-A0A6M3LTT1-F1
#
_entry.id   AF-A0A6M3LTT1-F1
#
_cell.length_a   1.000
_cell.length_b   1.000
_cell.length_c   1.000
_cell.angle_alpha   90.00
_cell.angle_beta   90.00
_cell.angle_gamma   90.00
#
_symmetry.space_group_name_H-M   'P 1'
#
loop_
_entity.id
_entity.type
_entity.pdbx_description
1 polymer ?
#
loop_
_entity_poly.entity_id
_entity_poly.type
_entity_poly.pdbx_seq_one_letter_code
_entity_poly.pdbx_strand_id
1 'polypeptide(L)'
;MKMANYNSFLVTQKTFRVTDVAAFRKAIELLHTNIEIHEDGVRLGKLGGTIWIGGYDADLHAWDQDNNEVDIAELIQEHIDPSDYAVIQSVGYEKLRYVDGVVYVISKEKIFFENLDTVTERLVEQVKRDLILTEVKE
;
A
#
# COMPACT_ATOMS: atom_id res chain seq x y z
N MET A 1 -31.41 3.33 11.51
CA MET A 1 -30.53 2.39 10.78
C MET A 1 -29.14 2.54 11.37
N LYS A 2 -28.53 1.49 11.95
CA LYS A 2 -27.11 1.59 12.37
C LYS A 2 -26.28 1.46 11.10
N MET A 3 -25.64 2.54 10.66
CA MET A 3 -24.61 2.46 9.61
C MET A 3 -23.48 1.56 10.12
N ALA A 4 -22.97 0.70 9.25
CA ALA A 4 -21.74 -0.01 9.54
C ALA A 4 -20.59 1.00 9.56
N ASN A 5 -19.73 0.93 10.57
CA ASN A 5 -18.58 1.82 10.73
C ASN A 5 -17.35 1.10 10.17
N TYR A 6 -17.30 0.95 8.85
CA TYR A 6 -16.10 0.46 8.16
C TYR A 6 -15.13 1.62 7.98
N ASN A 7 -13.89 1.41 8.40
CA ASN A 7 -12.80 2.37 8.27
C ASN A 7 -11.60 1.63 7.68
N SER A 8 -10.66 2.38 7.14
CA SER A 8 -9.40 1.84 6.61
C SER A 8 -8.21 2.49 7.30
N PHE A 9 -7.09 1.78 7.30
CA PHE A 9 -5.80 2.35 7.67
C PHE A 9 -4.77 1.89 6.65
N LEU A 10 -4.05 2.86 6.09
CA LEU A 10 -3.01 2.64 5.11
C LEU A 10 -1.66 3.01 5.71
N VAL A 11 -0.64 2.19 5.43
CA VAL A 11 0.73 2.49 5.85
C VAL A 11 1.76 1.97 4.86
N THR A 12 2.70 2.85 4.51
CA THR A 12 3.92 2.48 3.81
C THR A 12 4.91 1.80 4.77
N GLN A 13 5.28 0.55 4.47
CA GLN A 13 6.23 -0.23 5.28
C GLN A 13 7.70 0.17 5.04
N LYS A 14 7.97 0.72 3.84
CA LYS A 14 9.29 1.20 3.42
C LYS A 14 9.09 2.43 2.54
N THR A 15 9.73 3.54 2.90
CA THR A 15 9.68 4.73 2.05
C THR A 15 10.25 4.44 0.66
N PHE A 16 9.71 5.12 -0.35
CA PHE A 16 10.05 4.87 -1.75
C PHE A 16 10.37 6.16 -2.47
N ARG A 17 11.19 6.09 -3.52
CA ARG A 17 11.51 7.24 -4.35
C ARG A 17 10.53 7.35 -5.51
N VAL A 18 10.23 8.58 -5.90
CA VAL A 18 9.51 8.91 -7.13
C VAL A 18 10.42 9.73 -8.03
N THR A 19 10.21 9.67 -9.35
CA THR A 19 11.04 10.41 -10.32
C THR A 19 10.85 11.91 -10.22
N ASP A 20 9.64 12.36 -9.86
CA ASP A 20 9.28 13.76 -9.67
C ASP A 20 8.31 13.88 -8.48
N VAL A 21 8.84 14.35 -7.35
CA VAL A 21 8.08 14.52 -6.09
C VAL A 21 6.97 15.55 -6.26
N ALA A 22 7.22 16.65 -6.98
CA ALA A 22 6.24 17.72 -7.14
C ALA A 22 5.07 17.26 -8.01
N ALA A 23 5.35 16.51 -9.08
CA ALA A 23 4.32 15.93 -9.92
C ALA A 23 3.50 14.87 -9.18
N PHE A 24 4.16 13.98 -8.41
CA PHE A 24 3.47 12.96 -7.61
C PHE A 24 2.55 13.58 -6.56
N ARG A 25 3.06 14.56 -5.80
CA ARG A 25 2.27 15.29 -4.79
C ARG A 25 1.05 15.94 -5.43
N LYS A 26 1.24 16.64 -6.55
CA LYS A 26 0.13 17.28 -7.26
C LYS A 26 -0.91 16.27 -7.74
N ALA A 27 -0.48 15.09 -8.21
CA ALA A 27 -1.39 14.04 -8.64
C ALA A 27 -2.28 13.55 -7.48
N ILE A 28 -1.72 13.34 -6.28
CA ILE A 28 -2.50 12.94 -5.10
C ILE A 28 -3.37 14.10 -4.57
N GLU A 29 -2.89 15.33 -4.55
CA GLU A 29 -3.64 16.51 -4.09
C GLU A 29 -4.92 16.79 -4.91
N LEU A 30 -5.00 16.26 -6.14
CA LEU A 30 -6.18 16.34 -6.99
C LEU A 30 -7.25 15.28 -6.66
N LEU A 31 -6.97 14.36 -5.73
CA LEU A 31 -7.89 13.30 -5.32
C LEU A 31 -8.64 13.66 -4.04
N HIS A 32 -9.87 13.19 -3.93
CA HIS A 32 -10.65 13.14 -2.71
C HIS A 32 -10.17 11.95 -1.86
N THR A 33 -9.06 12.13 -1.15
CA THR A 33 -8.43 11.10 -0.31
C THR A 33 -7.99 11.66 1.05
N ASN A 34 -7.92 10.80 2.06
CA ASN A 34 -7.34 11.10 3.37
C ASN A 34 -5.87 10.67 3.50
N ILE A 35 -5.22 10.30 2.39
CA ILE A 35 -3.80 9.93 2.40
C ILE A 35 -2.96 11.13 2.84
N GLU A 36 -2.17 10.90 3.88
CA GLU A 36 -1.10 11.76 4.31
C GLU A 36 0.18 11.41 3.52
N ILE A 37 0.90 12.43 3.08
CA ILE A 37 2.20 12.28 2.40
C ILE A 37 3.27 12.95 3.26
N HIS A 38 4.29 12.17 3.63
CA HIS A 38 5.49 12.67 4.28
C HIS A 38 6.70 12.47 3.37
N GLU A 39 7.49 13.54 3.24
CA GLU A 39 8.67 13.59 2.40
C GLU A 39 9.90 13.72 3.29
N ASP A 40 10.79 12.72 3.24
CA ASP A 40 12.07 12.75 3.95
C ASP A 40 13.22 12.98 2.97
N GLY A 41 14.25 13.71 3.41
CA GLY A 41 15.45 13.94 2.62
C GLY A 41 15.38 15.09 1.61
N VAL A 42 14.27 15.83 1.53
CA VAL A 42 14.16 17.09 0.77
C VAL A 42 14.89 18.21 1.53
N ARG A 43 16.21 18.09 1.69
CA ARG A 43 17.07 19.20 2.12
C ARG A 43 17.70 19.80 0.87
N LEU A 44 17.30 21.02 0.54
CA LEU A 44 18.03 21.92 -0.37
C LEU A 44 18.16 21.41 -1.83
N GLY A 45 17.03 21.16 -2.51
CA GLY A 45 17.02 21.10 -3.98
C GLY A 45 17.78 19.93 -4.62
N LYS A 46 18.08 18.86 -3.88
CA LYS A 46 18.56 17.60 -4.47
C LYS A 46 17.39 16.67 -4.80
N LEU A 47 17.35 16.21 -6.05
CA LEU A 47 16.66 15.00 -6.47
C LEU A 47 17.08 13.84 -5.55
N GLY A 48 16.12 13.20 -4.88
CA GLY A 48 16.38 12.06 -3.99
C GLY A 48 15.59 12.00 -2.68
N GLY A 49 14.45 12.69 -2.58
CA GLY A 49 13.54 12.53 -1.44
C GLY A 49 12.87 11.16 -1.43
N THR A 50 12.62 10.61 -0.24
CA THR A 50 11.81 9.40 -0.07
C THR A 50 10.42 9.77 0.40
N ILE A 51 9.41 9.10 -0.14
CA ILE A 51 8.00 9.27 0.14
C ILE A 51 7.56 8.21 1.14
N TRP A 52 6.84 8.64 2.16
CA TRP A 52 5.96 7.82 2.97
C TRP A 52 4.52 8.25 2.71
N ILE A 53 3.62 7.28 2.50
CA ILE A 53 2.18 7.54 2.51
C ILE A 53 1.45 6.68 3.54
N GLY A 54 0.39 7.21 4.11
CA GLY A 54 -0.44 6.50 5.07
C GLY A 54 -1.55 7.37 5.62
N GLY A 55 -2.31 6.84 6.57
CA GLY A 55 -3.36 7.61 7.23
C GLY A 55 -4.51 6.74 7.72
N TYR A 56 -5.27 7.32 8.64
CA TYR A 56 -6.58 6.79 9.02
C TYR A 56 -7.60 7.21 7.96
N ASP A 57 -8.56 6.32 7.69
CA ASP A 57 -9.58 6.49 6.66
C ASP A 57 -8.99 6.73 5.25
N ALA A 58 -7.76 6.26 5.05
CA ALA A 58 -7.03 6.29 3.78
C ALA A 58 -7.13 4.95 3.07
N ASP A 59 -7.32 4.98 1.75
CA ASP A 59 -7.41 3.79 0.90
C ASP A 59 -6.58 4.01 -0.37
N LEU A 60 -6.18 2.92 -1.03
CA LEU A 60 -5.55 2.97 -2.35
C LEU A 60 -6.55 3.20 -3.48
N HIS A 61 -7.85 3.29 -3.18
CA HIS A 61 -8.87 3.76 -4.09
C HIS A 61 -9.36 5.13 -3.63
N ALA A 62 -9.38 6.08 -4.55
CA ALA A 62 -9.92 7.41 -4.30
C ALA A 62 -10.73 7.90 -5.50
N TRP A 63 -11.26 9.12 -5.39
CA TRP A 63 -12.02 9.75 -6.47
C TRP A 63 -11.33 11.03 -6.91
N ASP A 64 -11.30 11.30 -8.21
CA ASP A 64 -10.87 12.59 -8.74
C ASP A 64 -11.97 13.67 -8.57
N GLN A 65 -11.70 14.89 -9.03
CA GLN A 65 -12.64 16.02 -8.94
C GLN A 65 -13.93 15.82 -9.77
N ASP A 66 -13.91 14.91 -10.74
CA ASP A 66 -15.04 14.57 -11.60
C ASP A 66 -15.80 13.32 -11.09
N ASN A 67 -15.41 12.79 -9.93
CA ASN A 67 -15.90 11.54 -9.32
C ASN A 67 -15.58 10.27 -10.10
N ASN A 68 -14.53 10.26 -10.91
CA ASN A 68 -13.99 9.02 -11.45
C ASN A 68 -13.16 8.33 -10.37
N GLU A 69 -13.29 7.01 -10.29
CA GLU A 69 -12.46 6.19 -9.41
C GLU A 69 -11.02 6.14 -9.93
N VAL A 70 -10.06 6.27 -9.01
CA VAL A 70 -8.62 6.26 -9.28
C VAL A 70 -7.95 5.24 -8.38
N ASP A 71 -7.20 4.32 -8.99
CA ASP A 71 -6.31 3.41 -8.28
C ASP A 71 -4.97 4.12 -7.99
N ILE A 72 -4.75 4.43 -6.72
CA ILE A 72 -3.55 5.09 -6.24
C ILE A 72 -2.33 4.17 -6.37
N ALA A 73 -2.48 2.85 -6.39
CA ALA A 73 -1.35 1.95 -6.67
C ALA A 73 -0.82 2.13 -8.09
N GLU A 74 -1.72 2.34 -9.07
CA GLU A 74 -1.35 2.68 -10.45
C GLU A 74 -0.68 4.05 -10.53
N LEU A 75 -1.23 5.06 -9.86
CA LEU A 75 -0.62 6.39 -9.76
C LEU A 75 0.79 6.33 -9.15
N ILE A 76 0.99 5.54 -8.09
CA ILE A 76 2.32 5.30 -7.52
C ILE A 76 3.23 4.66 -8.55
N GLN A 77 2.78 3.62 -9.27
CA GLN A 77 3.55 2.98 -10.34
C GLN A 77 3.95 3.97 -11.45
N GLU A 78 3.07 4.90 -11.83
CA GLU A 78 3.38 5.93 -12.83
C GLU A 78 4.51 6.85 -12.39
N HIS A 79 4.63 7.15 -11.10
CA HIS A 79 5.60 8.10 -10.56
C HIS A 79 6.83 7.47 -9.92
N ILE A 80 6.80 6.18 -9.58
CA ILE A 80 7.89 5.54 -8.83
C ILE A 80 9.21 5.54 -9.63
N ASP A 81 10.32 5.76 -8.91
CA ASP A 81 11.67 5.63 -9.47
C ASP A 81 11.85 4.19 -10.00
N PRO A 82 12.29 3.99 -11.27
CA PRO A 82 12.46 2.65 -11.85
C PRO A 82 13.43 1.74 -11.08
N SER A 83 14.29 2.30 -10.24
CA SER A 83 15.24 1.57 -9.38
C SER A 83 14.71 1.31 -7.97
N ASP A 84 13.46 1.64 -7.67
CA ASP A 84 12.86 1.49 -6.33
C ASP A 84 11.52 0.76 -6.38
N TYR A 85 11.00 0.45 -5.19
CA TYR A 85 9.68 -0.14 -5.00
C TYR A 85 9.04 0.34 -3.68
N ALA A 86 7.71 0.41 -3.69
CA ALA A 86 6.89 0.70 -2.51
C ALA A 86 6.31 -0.59 -1.95
N VAL A 87 6.19 -0.66 -0.62
CA VAL A 87 5.46 -1.72 0.08
C VAL A 87 4.41 -1.06 0.94
N ILE A 88 3.14 -1.33 0.65
CA ILE A 88 2.00 -0.69 1.31
C ILE A 88 1.12 -1.76 1.91
N GLN A 89 0.69 -1.53 3.13
CA GLN A 89 -0.35 -2.31 3.78
C GLN A 89 -1.60 -1.46 3.93
N SER A 90 -2.74 -2.05 3.63
CA SER A 90 -4.05 -1.49 3.98
C SER A 90 -4.79 -2.50 4.83
N VAL A 91 -5.45 -2.03 5.88
CA VAL A 91 -6.31 -2.84 6.74
C VAL A 91 -7.66 -2.19 6.89
N GLY A 92 -8.71 -2.96 6.65
CA GLY A 92 -10.08 -2.59 6.99
C GLY A 92 -10.36 -2.92 8.45
N TYR A 93 -10.96 -1.98 9.19
CA TYR A 93 -11.36 -2.21 10.58
C TYR A 93 -12.78 -1.71 10.87
N GLU A 94 -13.49 -2.45 11.71
CA GLU A 94 -14.79 -2.07 12.26
C GLU A 94 -14.73 -2.18 13.79
N LYS A 95 -15.13 -1.11 14.50
CA LYS A 95 -15.20 -1.10 15.98
C LYS A 95 -13.89 -1.58 16.64
N LEU A 96 -12.75 -1.13 16.13
CA LEU A 96 -11.40 -1.49 16.57
C LEU A 96 -11.04 -2.97 16.40
N ARG A 97 -11.74 -3.70 15.52
CA ARG A 97 -11.39 -5.07 15.11
C ARG A 97 -11.01 -5.05 13.65
N TYR A 98 -9.87 -5.66 13.32
CA TYR A 98 -9.46 -5.87 11.93
C TYR A 98 -10.43 -6.84 11.27
N VAL A 99 -10.87 -6.47 10.07
CA VAL A 99 -11.84 -7.23 9.27
C VAL A 99 -11.14 -7.86 8.08
N ASP A 100 -10.24 -7.11 7.45
CA ASP A 100 -9.51 -7.55 6.27
C ASP A 100 -8.18 -6.81 6.17
N GLY A 101 -7.22 -7.36 5.44
CA GLY A 101 -5.95 -6.71 5.19
C GLY A 101 -5.30 -7.18 3.91
N VAL A 102 -4.55 -6.27 3.30
CA VAL A 102 -3.92 -6.46 2.00
C VAL A 102 -2.53 -5.87 1.99
N VAL A 103 -1.65 -6.49 1.20
CA VAL A 103 -0.29 -6.01 0.91
C VAL A 103 -0.19 -5.69 -0.57
N TYR A 104 0.40 -4.54 -0.87
CA TYR A 104 0.82 -4.12 -2.19
C TYR A 104 2.34 -4.02 -2.24
N VAL A 105 2.94 -4.57 -3.30
CA VAL A 105 4.33 -4.31 -3.67
C VAL A 105 4.32 -3.70 -5.06
N ILE A 106 4.68 -2.42 -5.14
CA ILE A 106 4.54 -1.60 -6.33
C ILE A 106 5.93 -1.26 -6.84
N SER A 107 6.18 -1.60 -8.11
CA SER A 107 7.38 -1.23 -8.85
C SER A 107 6.97 -0.56 -10.16
N LYS A 108 7.94 0.01 -10.86
CA LYS A 108 7.68 0.66 -12.15
C LYS A 108 7.04 -0.27 -13.19
N GLU A 109 7.42 -1.55 -13.16
CA GLU A 109 6.98 -2.54 -14.15
C GLU A 109 5.72 -3.30 -13.72
N LYS A 110 5.48 -3.43 -12.41
CA LYS A 110 4.42 -4.29 -11.90
C LYS A 110 3.93 -3.91 -10.52
N ILE A 111 2.62 -4.10 -10.32
CA ILE A 111 1.95 -4.10 -9.03
C ILE A 111 1.67 -5.57 -8.65
N PHE A 112 2.14 -5.96 -7.47
CA PHE A 112 1.72 -7.19 -6.81
C PHE A 112 0.75 -6.84 -5.69
N PHE A 113 -0.31 -7.61 -5.58
CA PHE A 113 -1.35 -7.46 -4.58
C PHE A 113 -1.70 -8.84 -4.01
N GLU A 114 -1.73 -8.96 -2.69
CA GLU A 114 -2.25 -10.14 -2.01
C GLU A 114 -3.06 -9.76 -0.77
N ASN A 115 -4.16 -10.47 -0.55
CA ASN A 115 -4.90 -10.45 0.71
C ASN A 115 -4.16 -11.29 1.77
N LEU A 116 -4.19 -10.86 3.03
CA LEU A 116 -3.60 -11.57 4.16
C LEU A 116 -4.14 -12.99 4.36
N ASP A 117 -5.38 -13.27 3.96
CA ASP A 117 -5.96 -14.63 3.95
C ASP A 117 -5.18 -15.54 2.97
N THR A 118 -4.89 -15.07 1.76
CA THR A 118 -4.06 -15.81 0.79
C THR A 118 -2.65 -16.03 1.32
N VAL A 119 -2.07 -15.02 1.97
CA VAL A 119 -0.76 -15.16 2.64
C VAL A 119 -0.83 -16.24 3.72
N THR A 120 -1.90 -16.24 4.52
CA THR A 120 -2.13 -17.22 5.59
C THR A 120 -2.23 -18.63 5.03
N GLU A 121 -3.03 -18.85 3.99
CA GLU A 121 -3.16 -20.15 3.33
C GLU A 121 -1.81 -20.68 2.82
N ARG A 122 -1.02 -19.82 2.16
CA ARG A 122 0.31 -20.19 1.67
C ARG A 122 1.26 -20.60 2.80
N LEU A 123 1.26 -19.84 3.90
CA LEU A 123 2.10 -20.16 5.07
C LEU A 123 1.66 -21.48 5.74
N VAL A 124 0.35 -21.72 5.82
CA VAL A 124 -0.19 -22.99 6.33
C VAL A 124 0.26 -24.18 5.46
N GLU A 125 0.18 -24.05 4.14
CA GLU A 125 0.64 -25.10 3.23
C GLU A 125 2.16 -25.33 3.30
N GLN A 126 2.94 -24.29 3.53
CA GLN A 126 4.38 -24.43 3.76
C GLN A 126 4.67 -25.23 5.03
N VAL A 127 4.02 -24.89 6.15
CA VAL A 127 4.17 -25.63 7.42
C VAL A 127 3.78 -27.10 7.25
N LYS A 128 2.66 -27.39 6.57
CA LYS A 128 2.25 -28.78 6.29
C LYS A 128 3.32 -29.58 5.52
N ARG A 129 3.93 -28.98 4.50
CA ARG A 129 5.00 -29.62 3.73
C ARG A 129 6.23 -29.91 4.59
N ASP A 130 6.62 -28.96 5.42
CA ASP A 130 7.79 -29.09 6.28
C ASP A 130 7.59 -30.18 7.36
N LEU A 131 6.37 -30.32 7.90
CA LEU A 131 6.01 -31.40 8.82
C LEU A 131 6.11 -32.78 8.15
N ILE A 132 5.55 -32.94 6.94
CA ILE A 132 5.63 -34.20 6.19
C ILE A 132 7.08 -34.58 5.88
N LEU A 133 7.93 -33.62 5.49
CA LEU A 133 9.35 -33.86 5.22
C LEU A 133 10.16 -34.25 6.47
N THR A 134 9.67 -33.92 7.66
CA THR A 134 10.29 -34.28 8.93
C THR A 134 9.97 -35.73 9.30
N GLU A 135 8.71 -36.17 9.11
CA GLU A 135 8.27 -37.55 9.38
C GLU A 135 8.91 -38.60 8.44
N VAL A 136 9.30 -38.21 7.23
CA VAL A 136 9.95 -39.12 6.26
C VAL A 136 11.44 -39.32 6.55
N LYS A 137 12.04 -38.50 7.42
CA LYS A 137 13.47 -38.54 7.76
C LYS A 137 13.78 -39.26 9.07
N GLU A 138 12.77 -39.69 9.82
CA GLU A 138 12.88 -40.54 11.02
C GLU A 138 12.67 -42.03 10.68
#